data_AF-A0A920QVK3-F1
#
_entry.id   AF-A0A920QVK3-F1
#
_cell.length_a   1.000
_cell.length_b   1.000
_cell.length_c   1.000
_cell.angle_alpha   90.00
_cell.angle_beta   90.00
_cell.angle_gamma   90.00
#
_symmetry.space_group_name_H-M   'P 1'
#
loop_
_entity.id
_entity.type
_entity.pdbx_description
1 polymer ?
#
loop_
_entity_poly.entity_id
_entity_poly.type
_entity_poly.pdbx_seq_one_letter_code
_entity_poly.pdbx_strand_id
1 'polypeptide(L)'
;MGIYLGLGSNLGDRRSNLSRALTQLETKELRVTRVSPVIESAAQLPENCPAEWDQPFLNLAAECETEAAPETVRSWIGEIEQGLGRVDNLHWAPRPIDIDILLWGEAELTTKTLTVPHARLRERDFVLAPLIALEPRLIVPGTARASLLDWSRKLPTHIPLWMGILNVTPDSFSDGGELLDWKHLEPHAMGMINAGAHIIDVGGESTRPGGNP
;
A
#
# COMPACT_ATOMS: atom_id res chain seq x y z
N MET A 1 4.24 -16.59 2.87
CA MET A 1 4.97 -15.51 3.58
C MET A 1 4.42 -14.17 3.09
N GLY A 2 4.11 -13.22 3.98
CA GLY A 2 3.67 -11.88 3.58
C GLY A 2 4.83 -11.00 3.12
N ILE A 3 4.69 -10.32 1.99
CA ILE A 3 5.69 -9.38 1.44
C ILE A 3 4.98 -8.10 1.01
N TYR A 4 5.73 -7.00 0.94
CA TYR A 4 5.22 -5.72 0.45
C TYR A 4 6.05 -5.25 -0.73
N LEU A 5 5.38 -4.91 -1.83
CA LEU A 5 5.97 -4.42 -3.06
C LEU A 5 5.56 -2.97 -3.30
N GLY A 6 6.48 -2.14 -3.78
CA GLY A 6 6.20 -0.79 -4.26
C GLY A 6 6.18 -0.78 -5.78
N LEU A 7 5.13 -0.23 -6.38
CA LEU A 7 5.00 -0.11 -7.83
C LEU A 7 4.96 1.37 -8.22
N GLY A 8 5.70 1.75 -9.25
CA GLY A 8 5.77 3.12 -9.77
C GLY A 8 5.73 3.17 -11.30
N SER A 9 5.03 4.16 -11.87
CA SER A 9 4.97 4.36 -13.33
C SER A 9 4.91 5.83 -13.69
N ASN A 10 5.80 6.30 -14.57
CA ASN A 10 5.80 7.68 -15.07
C ASN A 10 5.88 7.81 -16.60
N LEU A 11 5.79 6.71 -17.35
CA LEU A 11 5.87 6.73 -18.81
C LEU A 11 4.70 5.95 -19.45
N GLY A 12 4.11 6.51 -20.51
CA GLY A 12 3.01 5.89 -21.26
C GLY A 12 1.69 5.88 -20.49
N ASP A 13 0.88 4.84 -20.69
CA ASP A 13 -0.37 4.66 -19.93
C ASP A 13 -0.06 4.14 -18.52
N ARG A 14 0.23 5.07 -17.61
CA ARG A 14 0.68 4.79 -16.24
C ARG A 14 -0.28 3.90 -15.45
N ARG A 15 -1.61 4.09 -15.62
CA ARG A 15 -2.63 3.29 -14.92
C ARG A 15 -2.71 1.88 -15.49
N SER A 16 -2.67 1.75 -16.82
CA SER A 16 -2.63 0.45 -17.47
C SER A 16 -1.36 -0.33 -17.11
N ASN A 17 -0.21 0.34 -17.03
CA ASN A 17 1.04 -0.29 -16.62
C ASN A 17 0.97 -0.85 -15.19
N LEU A 18 0.46 -0.07 -14.22
CA LEU A 18 0.25 -0.54 -12.85
C LEU A 18 -0.70 -1.74 -12.80
N SER A 19 -1.84 -1.66 -13.48
CA SER A 19 -2.84 -2.74 -13.52
C SER A 19 -2.29 -4.04 -14.15
N ARG A 20 -1.56 -3.90 -15.27
CA ARG A 20 -0.92 -5.03 -15.95
C ARG A 20 0.19 -5.65 -15.10
N ALA A 21 0.99 -4.84 -14.39
CA ALA A 21 2.02 -5.32 -13.48
C ALA A 21 1.42 -6.13 -12.33
N LEU A 22 0.36 -5.61 -11.68
CA LEU A 22 -0.38 -6.33 -10.64
C LEU A 22 -0.95 -7.66 -11.16
N THR A 23 -1.50 -7.67 -12.37
CA THR A 23 -2.03 -8.89 -12.99
C THR A 23 -0.94 -9.92 -13.28
N GLN A 24 0.25 -9.48 -13.71
CA GLN A 24 1.37 -10.37 -14.03
C GLN A 24 2.13 -10.85 -12.80
N LEU A 25 2.03 -10.15 -11.66
CA LEU A 25 2.55 -10.62 -10.37
C LEU A 25 1.84 -11.87 -9.86
N GLU A 26 0.55 -12.04 -10.19
CA GLU A 26 -0.23 -13.23 -9.82
C GLU A 26 0.33 -14.49 -10.52
N THR A 27 0.88 -15.39 -9.72
CA THR A 27 1.38 -16.70 -10.16
C THR A 27 0.82 -17.81 -9.28
N LYS A 28 1.27 -19.06 -9.48
CA LYS A 28 0.92 -20.16 -8.57
C LYS A 28 1.56 -20.01 -7.18
N GLU A 29 2.65 -19.24 -7.08
CA GLU A 29 3.48 -19.12 -5.88
C GLU A 29 3.49 -17.70 -5.31
N LEU A 30 2.82 -16.74 -5.97
CA LEU A 30 2.66 -15.36 -5.49
C LEU A 30 1.25 -14.87 -5.79
N ARG A 31 0.58 -14.35 -4.75
CA ARG A 31 -0.75 -13.78 -4.81
C ARG A 31 -0.73 -12.35 -4.29
N VAL A 32 -1.38 -11.42 -5.00
CA VAL A 32 -1.66 -10.08 -4.49
C VAL A 32 -2.89 -10.15 -3.61
N THR A 33 -2.75 -9.76 -2.34
CA THR A 33 -3.85 -9.82 -1.36
C THR A 33 -4.55 -8.49 -1.22
N ARG A 34 -3.80 -7.39 -1.20
CA ARG A 34 -4.31 -6.01 -1.06
C ARG A 34 -3.44 -5.04 -1.87
N VAL A 35 -4.04 -3.93 -2.28
CA VAL A 35 -3.35 -2.81 -2.92
C VAL A 35 -3.75 -1.49 -2.26
N SER A 36 -2.80 -0.57 -2.17
CA SER A 36 -3.06 0.76 -1.63
C SER A 36 -3.85 1.60 -2.64
N PRO A 37 -4.41 2.75 -2.22
CA PRO A 37 -4.75 3.81 -3.16
C PRO A 37 -3.55 4.19 -4.03
N VAL A 38 -3.81 4.57 -5.27
CA VAL A 38 -2.80 5.14 -6.16
C VAL A 38 -2.58 6.60 -5.79
N ILE A 39 -1.32 6.98 -5.60
CA ILE A 39 -0.93 8.37 -5.37
C ILE A 39 -0.10 8.89 -6.53
N GLU A 40 -0.15 10.20 -6.77
CA GLU A 40 0.71 10.87 -7.74
C GLU A 40 1.80 11.66 -7.02
N SER A 41 3.04 11.60 -7.50
CA SER A 41 4.17 12.36 -6.97
C SER A 41 5.03 12.96 -8.08
N ALA A 42 5.69 14.08 -7.79
CA ALA A 42 6.72 14.63 -8.68
C ALA A 42 7.89 13.64 -8.85
N ALA A 43 8.59 13.72 -9.98
CA ALA A 43 9.83 12.96 -10.17
C ALA A 43 10.93 13.53 -9.28
N GLN A 44 11.64 12.66 -8.55
CA GLN A 44 12.83 13.06 -7.81
C GLN A 44 14.05 12.91 -8.72
N LEU A 45 14.39 13.96 -9.44
CA LEU A 45 15.51 14.00 -10.40
C LEU A 45 16.67 14.84 -9.87
N PRO A 46 17.93 14.41 -10.08
CA PRO A 46 19.09 15.28 -9.94
C PRO A 46 19.03 16.50 -10.87
N GLU A 47 19.68 17.61 -10.47
CA GLU A 47 19.68 18.89 -11.22
C GLU A 47 20.19 18.79 -12.66
N ASN A 48 20.99 17.76 -12.98
CA ASN A 48 21.59 17.54 -14.29
C ASN A 48 20.78 16.63 -15.23
N CYS A 49 19.54 16.26 -14.87
CA CYS A 49 18.69 15.45 -15.73
C CYS A 49 17.99 16.29 -16.81
N PRO A 50 17.69 15.71 -17.99
CA PRO A 50 16.86 16.36 -19.01
C PRO A 50 15.50 16.78 -18.44
N ALA A 51 15.05 17.99 -18.76
CA ALA A 51 13.76 18.51 -18.28
C ALA A 51 12.56 17.64 -18.72
N GLU A 52 12.68 16.96 -19.87
CA GLU A 52 11.67 16.02 -20.37
C GLU A 52 11.49 14.76 -19.50
N TRP A 53 12.41 14.50 -18.57
CA TRP A 53 12.30 13.38 -17.63
C TRP A 53 11.42 13.73 -16.42
N ASP A 54 11.11 15.01 -16.20
CA ASP A 54 10.27 15.48 -15.10
C ASP A 54 8.78 15.20 -15.38
N GLN A 55 8.45 13.91 -15.33
CA GLN A 55 7.11 13.39 -15.51
C GLN A 55 6.60 12.81 -14.18
N PRO A 56 5.37 13.14 -13.77
CA PRO A 56 4.83 12.66 -12.50
C PRO A 56 4.70 11.13 -12.48
N PHE A 57 5.01 10.54 -11.33
CA PHE A 57 4.83 9.12 -11.07
C PHE A 57 3.45 8.85 -10.49
N LEU A 58 2.79 7.79 -10.97
CA LEU A 58 1.77 7.09 -10.20
C LEU A 58 2.46 6.01 -9.37
N ASN A 59 2.21 5.97 -8.06
CA ASN A 59 2.77 4.99 -7.14
C ASN A 59 1.66 4.29 -6.35
N LEU A 60 1.89 3.01 -6.03
CA LEU A 60 1.08 2.25 -5.08
C LEU A 60 1.95 1.22 -4.35
N ALA A 61 1.44 0.71 -3.24
CA ALA A 61 1.98 -0.45 -2.54
C ALA A 61 1.05 -1.64 -2.72
N ALA A 62 1.61 -2.83 -2.86
CA ALA A 62 0.89 -4.09 -2.90
C ALA A 62 1.35 -4.98 -1.75
N GLU A 63 0.40 -5.54 -1.02
CA GLU A 63 0.67 -6.67 -0.14
C GLU A 63 0.48 -7.95 -0.93
N CYS A 64 1.42 -8.87 -0.77
CA CYS A 64 1.40 -10.14 -1.43
C CYS A 64 1.71 -11.27 -0.47
N GLU A 65 1.20 -12.45 -0.77
CA GLU A 65 1.62 -13.69 -0.15
C GLU A 65 2.40 -14.51 -1.16
N THR A 66 3.55 -15.04 -0.73
CA THR A 66 4.37 -15.90 -1.60
C THR A 66 4.98 -17.08 -0.86
N GLU A 67 5.16 -18.19 -1.59
CA GLU A 67 5.94 -19.36 -1.19
C GLU A 67 7.32 -19.40 -1.89
N ALA A 68 7.54 -18.51 -2.86
CA ALA A 68 8.78 -18.44 -3.62
C ALA A 68 9.90 -17.75 -2.81
N ALA A 69 11.15 -18.01 -3.20
CA ALA A 69 12.31 -17.32 -2.64
C ALA A 69 12.42 -15.86 -3.15
N PRO A 70 13.09 -14.95 -2.41
CA PRO A 70 13.28 -13.56 -2.83
C PRO A 70 13.90 -13.41 -4.23
N GLU A 71 14.85 -14.27 -4.58
CA GLU A 71 15.53 -14.26 -5.87
C GLU A 71 14.57 -14.61 -7.02
N THR A 72 13.63 -15.52 -6.77
CA THR A 72 12.60 -15.92 -7.74
C THR A 72 11.63 -14.76 -8.00
N VAL A 73 11.13 -14.13 -6.93
CA VAL A 73 10.24 -12.96 -7.05
C VAL A 73 10.94 -11.81 -7.77
N ARG A 74 12.23 -11.59 -7.49
CA ARG A 74 13.03 -10.59 -8.19
C ARG A 74 13.20 -10.90 -9.69
N SER A 75 13.30 -12.18 -10.07
CA SER A 75 13.34 -12.59 -11.48
C SER A 75 12.03 -12.23 -12.18
N TRP A 76 10.88 -12.60 -11.59
CA TRP A 76 9.56 -12.28 -12.14
C TRP A 76 9.34 -10.78 -12.28
N ILE A 77 9.75 -9.99 -11.28
CA ILE A 77 9.72 -8.53 -11.36
C ILE A 77 10.50 -8.05 -12.59
N GLY A 78 11.73 -8.51 -12.79
CA GLY A 78 12.54 -8.13 -13.95
C GLY A 78 11.88 -8.51 -15.28
N GLU A 79 11.26 -9.69 -15.37
CA GLU A 79 10.52 -10.14 -16.55
C GLU A 79 9.29 -9.26 -16.84
N ILE A 80 8.53 -8.87 -15.81
CA ILE A 80 7.38 -7.96 -15.93
C ILE A 80 7.83 -6.59 -16.41
N GLU A 81 8.89 -6.05 -15.81
CA GLU A 81 9.42 -4.75 -16.16
C GLU A 81 9.89 -4.70 -17.62
N GLN A 82 10.65 -5.71 -18.06
CA GLN A 82 11.09 -5.84 -19.45
C GLN A 82 9.90 -6.05 -20.40
N GLY A 83 8.94 -6.89 -20.03
CA GLY A 83 7.72 -7.16 -20.81
C GLY A 83 6.81 -5.94 -20.98
N LEU A 84 6.88 -4.99 -20.04
CA LEU A 84 6.18 -3.70 -20.11
C LEU A 84 7.02 -2.59 -20.77
N GLY A 85 8.23 -2.90 -21.23
CA GLY A 85 9.06 -2.01 -22.04
C GLY A 85 10.08 -1.19 -21.25
N ARG A 86 10.43 -1.59 -20.03
CA ARG A 86 11.56 -1.00 -19.31
C ARG A 86 12.87 -1.34 -20.02
N VAL A 87 13.72 -0.33 -20.21
CA VAL A 87 15.04 -0.45 -20.81
C VAL A 87 16.07 0.00 -19.78
N ASP A 88 16.98 -0.89 -19.35
CA ASP A 88 17.90 -0.66 -18.22
C ASP A 88 19.06 0.32 -18.49
N ASN A 89 19.03 1.01 -19.62
CA ASN A 89 20.21 1.66 -20.19
C ASN A 89 20.40 3.10 -19.69
N LEU A 90 19.43 3.68 -18.95
CA LEU A 90 19.45 5.07 -18.51
C LEU A 90 19.00 5.20 -17.05
N HIS A 91 19.96 5.43 -16.15
CA HIS A 91 19.67 5.73 -14.75
C HIS A 91 18.87 7.05 -14.66
N TRP A 92 17.80 7.07 -13.84
CA TRP A 92 16.81 8.16 -13.70
C TRP A 92 15.84 8.40 -14.86
N ALA A 93 15.96 7.68 -15.98
CA ALA A 93 15.01 7.86 -17.07
C ALA A 93 13.58 7.45 -16.68
N PRO A 94 12.56 8.08 -17.30
CA PRO A 94 11.18 7.64 -17.21
C PRO A 94 11.04 6.17 -17.59
N ARG A 95 10.20 5.45 -16.87
CA ARG A 95 9.99 4.01 -17.05
C ARG A 95 8.50 3.67 -17.08
N PRO A 96 8.10 2.72 -17.94
CA PRO A 96 6.71 2.25 -17.97
C PRO A 96 6.29 1.66 -16.62
N ILE A 97 7.19 0.98 -15.92
CA ILE A 97 6.96 0.40 -14.60
C ILE A 97 8.29 0.25 -13.83
N ASP A 98 8.21 0.40 -12.52
CA ASP A 98 9.24 0.13 -11.50
C ASP A 98 8.57 -0.75 -10.44
N ILE A 99 9.18 -1.86 -10.05
CA ILE A 99 8.69 -2.69 -8.94
C ILE A 99 9.83 -2.96 -7.96
N ASP A 100 9.69 -2.47 -6.74
CA ASP A 100 10.65 -2.67 -5.65
C ASP A 100 10.10 -3.62 -4.60
N ILE A 101 10.91 -4.58 -4.13
CA ILE A 101 10.62 -5.36 -2.92
C ILE A 101 10.90 -4.46 -1.71
N LEU A 102 9.86 -4.08 -0.98
CA LEU A 102 9.97 -3.19 0.17
C LEU A 102 10.27 -3.95 1.46
N LEU A 103 9.54 -5.05 1.69
CA LEU A 103 9.57 -5.85 2.92
C LEU A 103 9.34 -7.33 2.59
N TRP A 104 9.93 -8.22 3.38
CA TRP A 104 9.84 -9.67 3.21
C TRP A 104 9.60 -10.37 4.55
N GLY A 105 8.34 -10.42 4.99
CA GLY A 105 7.99 -10.81 6.34
C GLY A 105 8.82 -10.05 7.38
N GLU A 106 9.40 -10.81 8.32
CA GLU A 106 10.30 -10.28 9.36
C GLU A 106 11.80 -10.32 8.95
N ALA A 107 12.10 -10.58 7.68
CA ALA A 107 13.46 -10.79 7.23
C ALA A 107 14.25 -9.49 7.09
N GLU A 108 15.50 -9.52 7.54
CA GLU A 108 16.54 -8.54 7.23
C GLU A 108 17.57 -9.21 6.31
N LEU A 109 17.58 -8.81 5.04
CA LEU A 109 18.40 -9.42 3.99
C LEU A 109 19.27 -8.34 3.36
N THR A 110 20.55 -8.64 3.18
CA THR A 110 21.45 -7.82 2.38
C THR A 110 22.26 -8.74 1.48
N THR A 111 21.95 -8.71 0.19
CA THR A 111 22.67 -9.44 -0.85
C THR A 111 23.31 -8.43 -1.82
N LYS A 112 24.01 -8.92 -2.85
CA LYS A 112 24.54 -8.05 -3.90
C LYS A 112 23.46 -7.33 -4.71
N THR A 113 22.24 -7.87 -4.73
CA THR A 113 21.20 -7.48 -5.68
C THR A 113 19.87 -7.09 -5.01
N LEU A 114 19.73 -7.34 -3.71
CA LEU A 114 18.51 -7.12 -2.94
C LEU A 114 18.86 -6.76 -1.50
N THR A 115 18.25 -5.68 -1.01
CA THR A 115 18.27 -5.26 0.39
C THR A 115 16.83 -5.17 0.89
N VAL A 116 16.52 -5.88 1.98
CA VAL A 116 15.22 -5.87 2.65
C VAL A 116 15.43 -5.65 4.15
N PRO A 117 14.70 -4.74 4.81
CA PRO A 117 13.82 -3.72 4.25
C PRO A 117 14.51 -2.83 3.20
N HIS A 118 13.76 -2.31 2.23
CA HIS A 118 14.33 -1.46 1.19
C HIS A 118 15.06 -0.26 1.80
N ALA A 119 16.31 -0.03 1.41
CA ALA A 119 17.22 0.90 2.08
C ALA A 119 16.67 2.33 2.20
N ARG A 120 15.93 2.79 1.19
CA ARG A 120 15.33 4.14 1.15
C ARG A 120 13.85 4.18 1.51
N LEU A 121 13.33 3.15 2.16
CA LEU A 121 11.92 3.08 2.55
C LEU A 121 11.47 4.33 3.34
N ARG A 122 12.33 4.82 4.23
CA ARG A 122 12.08 5.98 5.10
C ARG A 122 12.28 7.34 4.43
N GLU A 123 12.97 7.38 3.30
CA GLU A 123 13.38 8.62 2.63
C GLU A 123 12.40 9.03 1.53
N ARG A 124 11.47 8.15 1.18
CA ARG A 124 10.61 8.29 0.01
C ARG A 124 9.15 8.31 0.43
N ASP A 125 8.58 9.50 0.55
CA ASP A 125 7.17 9.70 0.89
C ASP A 125 6.24 8.94 -0.07
N PHE A 126 6.57 8.91 -1.36
CA PHE A 126 5.76 8.20 -2.36
C PHE A 126 5.82 6.66 -2.26
N VAL A 127 6.75 6.12 -1.47
CA VAL A 127 6.77 4.70 -1.09
C VAL A 127 6.08 4.50 0.25
N LEU A 128 6.36 5.39 1.21
CA LEU A 128 5.90 5.26 2.59
C LEU A 128 4.39 5.55 2.73
N ALA A 129 3.87 6.58 2.05
CA ALA A 129 2.46 6.95 2.05
C ALA A 129 1.52 5.81 1.59
N PRO A 130 1.74 5.16 0.43
CA PRO A 130 0.87 4.05 0.02
C PRO A 130 1.02 2.84 0.95
N LEU A 131 2.22 2.58 1.49
CA LEU A 131 2.42 1.48 2.43
C LEU A 131 1.70 1.71 3.77
N ILE A 132 1.73 2.94 4.30
CA ILE A 132 0.96 3.32 5.50
C ILE A 132 -0.55 3.19 5.24
N ALA A 133 -1.01 3.60 4.05
CA ALA A 133 -2.42 3.48 3.67
C ALA A 133 -2.87 2.02 3.47
N LEU A 134 -1.94 1.07 3.40
CA LEU A 134 -2.23 -0.35 3.27
C LEU A 134 -2.15 -1.07 4.63
N GLU A 135 -1.10 -0.82 5.41
CA GLU A 135 -0.93 -1.41 6.74
C GLU A 135 -0.25 -0.42 7.71
N PRO A 136 -1.01 0.52 8.33
CA PRO A 136 -0.42 1.57 9.16
C PRO A 136 0.25 1.03 10.41
N ARG A 137 -0.15 -0.14 10.89
CA ARG A 137 0.41 -0.77 12.11
C ARG A 137 1.62 -1.65 11.84
N LEU A 138 2.05 -1.78 10.59
CA LEU A 138 3.19 -2.60 10.22
C LEU A 138 4.45 -2.11 10.94
N ILE A 139 5.20 -3.05 11.52
CA ILE A 139 6.50 -2.78 12.11
C ILE A 139 7.55 -3.21 11.11
N VAL A 140 8.45 -2.30 10.76
CA VAL A 140 9.54 -2.62 9.83
C VAL A 140 10.67 -3.32 10.58
N PRO A 141 11.13 -4.51 10.11
CA PRO A 141 12.26 -5.23 10.70
C PRO A 141 13.51 -4.35 10.80
N GLY A 142 14.38 -4.63 11.79
CA GLY A 142 15.59 -3.84 12.03
C GLY A 142 15.38 -2.43 12.58
N THR A 143 14.14 -2.05 12.92
CA THR A 143 13.84 -0.71 13.45
C THR A 143 13.40 -0.76 14.93
N ALA A 144 13.36 0.40 15.59
CA ALA A 144 13.07 0.56 17.03
C ALA A 144 11.61 0.23 17.43
N ARG A 145 10.96 -0.73 16.76
CA ARG A 145 9.55 -1.14 16.92
C ARG A 145 8.53 -0.02 16.73
N ALA A 146 8.90 1.04 16.01
CA ALA A 146 7.96 2.06 15.59
C ALA A 146 7.18 1.57 14.37
N SER A 147 5.85 1.65 14.45
CA SER A 147 4.96 1.33 13.34
C SER A 147 5.12 2.34 12.18
N LEU A 148 4.60 2.00 11.01
CA LEU A 148 4.52 2.95 9.89
C LEU A 148 3.69 4.19 10.25
N LEU A 149 2.64 4.04 11.07
CA LEU A 149 1.85 5.15 11.60
C LEU A 149 2.69 6.07 12.50
N ASP A 150 3.64 5.53 13.28
CA ASP A 150 4.55 6.37 14.06
C ASP A 150 5.49 7.18 13.15
N TRP A 151 5.90 6.61 12.02
CA TRP A 151 6.76 7.28 11.04
C TRP A 151 5.99 8.37 10.30
N SER A 152 4.69 8.16 10.06
CA SER A 152 3.83 9.12 9.35
C SER A 152 3.78 10.50 10.00
N ARG A 153 3.96 10.57 11.32
CA ARG A 153 3.94 11.83 12.10
C ARG A 153 4.99 12.85 11.64
N LYS A 154 6.01 12.40 10.90
CA LYS A 154 7.09 13.23 10.37
C LYS A 154 6.97 13.49 8.87
N LEU A 155 5.98 12.89 8.20
CA LEU A 155 5.79 13.09 6.78
C LEU A 155 5.13 14.47 6.52
N PRO A 156 5.57 15.19 5.48
CA PRO A 156 4.94 16.44 5.08
C PRO A 156 3.58 16.21 4.39
N THR A 157 3.28 14.96 4.02
CA THR A 157 2.05 14.56 3.33
C THR A 157 1.07 13.91 4.29
N HIS A 158 -0.21 14.27 4.16
CA HIS A 158 -1.30 13.62 4.88
C HIS A 158 -1.71 12.34 4.17
N ILE A 159 -1.81 11.26 4.92
CA ILE A 159 -2.18 9.94 4.39
C ILE A 159 -3.63 9.68 4.78
N PRO A 160 -4.53 9.47 3.80
CA PRO A 160 -5.92 9.20 4.11
C PRO A 160 -6.03 7.82 4.77
N LEU A 161 -6.68 7.78 5.94
CA LEU A 161 -7.10 6.55 6.60
C LEU A 161 -8.62 6.46 6.56
N TRP A 162 -9.12 5.30 6.14
CA TRP A 162 -10.54 4.96 6.20
C TRP A 162 -11.00 4.69 7.64
N MET A 163 -12.07 5.38 8.04
CA MET A 163 -12.78 5.15 9.30
C MET A 163 -14.16 4.57 8.98
N GLY A 164 -14.44 3.36 9.46
CA GLY A 164 -15.76 2.76 9.42
C GLY A 164 -16.59 3.25 10.60
N ILE A 165 -17.82 3.72 10.34
CA ILE A 165 -18.74 4.16 11.39
C ILE A 165 -19.63 2.98 11.78
N LEU A 166 -19.53 2.54 13.02
CA LEU A 166 -20.30 1.45 13.60
C LEU A 166 -21.29 2.02 14.61
N ASN A 167 -22.54 2.19 14.19
CA ASN A 167 -23.61 2.70 15.05
C ASN A 167 -24.26 1.53 15.83
N VAL A 168 -24.12 1.57 17.15
CA VAL A 168 -24.64 0.57 18.10
C VAL A 168 -25.80 1.20 18.88
N THR A 169 -26.80 1.71 18.15
CA THR A 169 -27.96 2.37 18.73
C THR A 169 -29.24 1.55 18.45
N PRO A 170 -30.20 1.53 19.39
CA PRO A 170 -31.50 0.90 19.16
C PRO A 170 -32.27 1.53 17.99
N ASP A 171 -31.99 2.82 17.73
CA ASP A 171 -32.73 3.67 16.81
C ASP A 171 -31.93 3.99 15.53
N SER A 172 -30.91 3.18 15.19
CA SER A 172 -30.05 3.46 14.02
C SER A 172 -30.88 3.45 12.74
N PHE A 173 -30.87 4.59 12.05
CA PHE A 173 -31.75 4.86 10.90
C PHE A 173 -31.41 4.00 9.66
N SER A 174 -30.23 3.38 9.62
CA SER A 174 -29.77 2.55 8.50
C SER A 174 -29.84 1.05 8.74
N ASP A 175 -29.72 0.58 9.99
CA ASP A 175 -29.49 -0.85 10.28
C ASP A 175 -30.60 -1.50 11.12
N GLY A 176 -31.69 -0.77 11.38
CA GLY A 176 -32.95 -1.33 11.91
C GLY A 176 -32.88 -1.92 13.33
N GLY A 177 -31.83 -1.61 14.11
CA GLY A 177 -31.67 -2.10 15.48
C GLY A 177 -31.11 -3.53 15.61
N GLU A 178 -30.73 -4.19 14.50
CA GLU A 178 -30.18 -5.56 14.51
C GLU A 178 -28.77 -5.65 15.13
N LEU A 179 -28.03 -4.53 15.17
CA LEU A 179 -26.65 -4.45 15.66
C LEU A 179 -26.51 -4.28 17.19
N LEU A 180 -27.59 -4.47 17.97
CA LEU A 180 -27.53 -4.44 19.43
C LEU A 180 -26.97 -5.73 20.06
N ASP A 181 -26.99 -6.84 19.32
CA ASP A 181 -26.39 -8.11 19.76
C ASP A 181 -24.97 -8.23 19.19
N TRP A 182 -24.02 -8.59 20.05
CA TRP A 182 -22.63 -8.87 19.67
C TRP A 182 -22.52 -9.81 18.47
N LYS A 183 -23.45 -10.77 18.36
CA LYS A 183 -23.51 -11.72 17.24
C LYS A 183 -23.67 -11.08 15.86
N HIS A 184 -24.27 -9.89 15.78
CA HIS A 184 -24.43 -9.16 14.52
C HIS A 184 -23.38 -8.05 14.38
N LEU A 185 -22.96 -7.46 15.50
CA LEU A 185 -21.98 -6.39 15.54
C LEU A 185 -20.57 -6.84 15.14
N GLU A 186 -20.11 -7.98 15.66
CA GLU A 186 -18.77 -8.51 15.37
C GLU A 186 -18.57 -8.80 13.88
N PRO A 187 -19.46 -9.56 13.19
CA PRO A 187 -19.32 -9.77 11.74
C PRO A 187 -19.35 -8.48 10.93
N HIS A 188 -20.13 -7.48 11.36
CA HIS A 188 -20.22 -6.20 10.65
C HIS A 188 -18.93 -5.39 10.79
N ALA A 189 -18.39 -5.28 12.01
CA ALA A 189 -17.10 -4.64 12.27
C ALA A 189 -15.96 -5.36 11.51
N MET A 190 -15.95 -6.69 11.54
CA MET A 190 -14.99 -7.49 10.78
C MET A 190 -15.16 -7.29 9.27
N GLY A 191 -16.39 -7.12 8.77
CA GLY A 191 -16.67 -6.75 7.39
C GLY A 191 -16.05 -5.41 7.00
N MET A 192 -16.16 -4.38 7.85
CA MET A 192 -15.52 -3.08 7.62
C MET A 192 -13.99 -3.20 7.59
N ILE A 193 -13.41 -3.94 8.54
CA ILE A 193 -11.96 -4.19 8.59
C ILE A 193 -11.50 -4.91 7.31
N ASN A 194 -12.22 -5.96 6.90
CA ASN A 194 -11.91 -6.71 5.68
C ASN A 194 -12.09 -5.86 4.41
N ALA A 195 -12.97 -4.86 4.44
CA ALA A 195 -13.14 -3.88 3.35
C ALA A 195 -12.06 -2.78 3.36
N GLY A 196 -11.16 -2.75 4.35
CA GLY A 196 -10.04 -1.80 4.42
C GLY A 196 -10.23 -0.63 5.38
N ALA A 197 -11.18 -0.70 6.32
CA ALA A 197 -11.27 0.28 7.40
C ALA A 197 -10.07 0.15 8.35
N HIS A 198 -9.36 1.26 8.58
CA HIS A 198 -8.21 1.33 9.50
C HIS A 198 -8.66 1.63 10.93
N ILE A 199 -9.75 2.37 11.05
CA ILE A 199 -10.34 2.82 12.32
C ILE A 199 -11.80 2.39 12.31
N ILE A 200 -12.30 1.92 13.44
CA ILE A 200 -13.74 1.73 13.67
C ILE A 200 -14.15 2.76 14.72
N ASP A 201 -15.06 3.65 14.34
CA ASP A 201 -15.69 4.61 15.23
C ASP A 201 -17.01 4.03 15.73
N VAL A 202 -17.11 3.78 17.04
CA VAL A 202 -18.24 3.08 17.65
C VAL A 202 -19.14 4.09 18.34
N GLY A 203 -20.33 4.32 17.78
CA GLY A 203 -21.32 5.26 18.32
C GLY A 203 -22.44 4.55 19.08
N GLY A 204 -22.55 4.78 20.39
CA GLY A 204 -23.62 4.22 21.23
C GLY A 204 -24.85 5.12 21.42
N GLU A 205 -24.77 6.37 20.96
CA GLU A 205 -25.85 7.37 21.06
C GLU A 205 -26.23 7.89 19.67
N SER A 206 -27.53 8.13 19.45
CA SER A 206 -28.02 8.61 18.15
C SER A 206 -27.83 10.12 18.03
N THR A 207 -27.11 10.56 17.01
CA THR A 207 -26.97 11.99 16.67
C THR A 207 -28.03 12.46 15.66
N ARG A 208 -29.04 11.63 15.40
CA ARG A 208 -30.11 11.96 14.45
C ARG A 208 -30.83 13.25 14.89
N PRO A 209 -31.04 14.23 13.99
CA PRO A 209 -31.82 15.41 14.32
C PRO A 209 -33.21 15.04 14.87
N GLY A 210 -33.49 15.43 16.12
CA GLY A 210 -34.74 15.10 16.82
C GLY A 210 -34.79 13.74 17.52
N GLY A 211 -33.68 13.00 17.59
CA GLY A 211 -33.55 11.81 18.42
C GLY A 211 -33.47 12.15 19.91
N ASN A 212 -33.94 11.25 20.77
CA ASN A 212 -33.68 11.33 22.20
C ASN A 212 -32.30 10.70 22.48
N PRO A 213 -31.42 11.37 23.24
CA PRO A 213 -30.16 10.78 23.69
C PRO A 213 -30.40 9.62 24.66
#